data_AF-A0A176FMS8-F1
#
_entry.id   AF-A0A176FMS8-F1
#
_cell.length_a   1.000
_cell.length_b   1.000
_cell.length_c   1.000
_cell.angle_alpha   90.00
_cell.angle_beta   90.00
_cell.angle_gamma   90.00
#
_symmetry.space_group_name_H-M   'P 1'
#
loop_
_entity.id
_entity.type
_entity.pdbx_description
1 polymer ?
#
loop_
_entity_poly.entity_id
_entity_poly.type
_entity_poly.pdbx_seq_one_letter_code
_entity_poly.pdbx_strand_id
1 'polypeptide(L)'
;MVGLHPNTFKPHTGTKTSVLFVQKWNDDPAAGPLCPKVDDYNIFFATQQLESVNNSGEKVYVRRDDGTLMRDTHGHFIVAHDLYNHEGLTQDGIAEAFQEFAAQEQFSFFRHAPSTVTA
;
A
#
# COMPACT_ATOMS: atom_id res chain seq x y z
N MET A 1 -9.71 -0.08 -4.07
CA MET A 1 -9.94 -1.33 -3.32
C MET A 1 -8.70 -2.19 -3.43
N VAL A 2 -8.22 -2.73 -2.30
CA VAL A 2 -7.04 -3.58 -2.24
C VAL A 2 -7.43 -4.92 -1.64
N GLY A 3 -7.34 -5.99 -2.43
CA GLY A 3 -7.47 -7.36 -1.94
C GLY A 3 -6.20 -7.78 -1.22
N LEU A 4 -6.33 -8.33 -0.02
CA LEU A 4 -5.20 -8.85 0.74
C LEU A 4 -5.02 -10.35 0.46
N HIS A 5 -3.79 -10.82 0.59
CA HIS A 5 -3.47 -12.23 0.45
C HIS A 5 -4.24 -13.03 1.53
N PRO A 6 -4.79 -14.23 1.23
CA PRO A 6 -5.58 -15.00 2.20
C PRO A 6 -4.86 -15.32 3.51
N ASN A 7 -3.53 -15.41 3.47
CA ASN A 7 -2.72 -15.70 4.64
C ASN A 7 -2.36 -14.47 5.49
N THR A 8 -2.68 -13.25 5.06
CA THR A 8 -2.28 -12.01 5.76
C THR A 8 -2.71 -11.96 7.23
N PHE A 9 -3.83 -12.59 7.59
CA PHE A 9 -4.34 -12.64 8.96
C PHE A 9 -4.24 -14.02 9.63
N LYS A 10 -3.43 -14.95 9.10
CA LYS A 10 -3.14 -16.19 9.82
C LYS A 10 -2.34 -15.90 11.10
N PRO A 11 -2.54 -16.68 12.17
CA PRO A 11 -3.40 -17.88 12.26
C PRO A 11 -4.88 -17.56 12.58
N HIS A 12 -5.26 -16.29 12.70
CA HIS A 12 -6.58 -15.90 13.20
C HIS A 12 -7.73 -16.21 12.22
N THR A 13 -7.57 -15.89 10.94
CA THR A 13 -8.60 -16.16 9.92
C THR A 13 -7.99 -16.40 8.54
N GLY A 14 -8.63 -17.29 7.76
CA GLY A 14 -8.33 -17.54 6.35
C GLY A 14 -9.35 -16.91 5.39
N THR A 15 -10.24 -16.06 5.91
CA THR A 15 -11.22 -15.34 5.09
C THR A 15 -10.51 -14.33 4.19
N LYS A 16 -10.90 -14.28 2.92
CA LYS A 16 -10.42 -13.26 1.98
C LYS A 16 -10.85 -11.88 2.46
N THR A 17 -9.88 -11.02 2.73
CA THR A 17 -10.10 -9.67 3.26
C THR A 17 -9.68 -8.65 2.22
N SER A 18 -10.37 -7.52 2.18
CA SER A 18 -10.01 -6.38 1.34
C SER A 18 -10.14 -5.07 2.12
N VAL A 19 -9.28 -4.12 1.78
CA VAL A 19 -9.35 -2.74 2.26
C VAL A 19 -10.02 -1.90 1.18
N LEU A 20 -11.09 -1.19 1.56
CA LEU A 20 -11.76 -0.23 0.69
C LEU A 20 -11.41 1.20 1.15
N PHE A 21 -10.95 2.00 0.21
CA PHE A 21 -10.74 3.43 0.39
C PHE A 21 -11.96 4.14 -0.19
N VAL A 22 -12.57 5.04 0.58
CA VAL A 22 -13.73 5.83 0.17
C VAL A 22 -13.45 7.30 0.43
N GLN A 23 -13.76 8.15 -0.54
CA GLN A 23 -13.69 9.60 -0.40
C GLN A 23 -15.10 10.16 -0.55
N LYS A 24 -15.54 10.93 0.44
CA LYS A 24 -16.85 11.59 0.37
C LYS A 24 -16.76 12.74 -0.63
N TRP A 25 -17.73 12.84 -1.53
CA TRP A 25 -17.86 14.03 -2.38
C TRP A 25 -18.17 15.27 -1.53
N ASN A 26 -17.79 16.44 -2.01
CA ASN A 26 -18.17 17.71 -1.43
C ASN A 26 -18.43 18.75 -2.50
N ASP A 27 -19.66 19.28 -2.49
CA ASP A 27 -20.13 20.31 -3.43
C ASP A 27 -20.13 21.71 -2.79
N ASP A 28 -19.61 21.86 -1.56
CA ASP A 28 -19.51 23.15 -0.86
C ASP A 28 -18.35 23.99 -1.44
N PRO A 29 -18.64 25.09 -2.16
CA PRO A 29 -17.61 25.94 -2.74
C PRO A 29 -16.77 26.68 -1.69
N ALA A 30 -17.25 26.81 -0.44
CA ALA A 30 -16.49 27.46 0.64
C ALA A 30 -15.43 26.53 1.27
N ALA A 31 -15.56 25.22 1.09
CA ALA A 31 -14.65 24.22 1.66
C ALA A 31 -13.39 23.97 0.81
N GLY A 32 -13.28 24.59 -0.36
CA GLY A 32 -12.15 24.45 -1.30
C GLY A 32 -12.30 23.29 -2.29
N PRO A 33 -11.27 23.02 -3.15
CA PRO A 33 -11.32 21.98 -4.17
C PRO A 33 -11.25 20.58 -3.53
N LEU A 34 -12.41 20.09 -3.11
CA LEU A 34 -12.61 18.75 -2.58
C LEU A 34 -13.21 17.85 -3.67
N CYS A 35 -13.29 16.54 -3.41
CA CYS A 35 -13.79 15.53 -4.35
C CYS A 35 -15.15 15.94 -4.94
N PRO A 36 -15.24 16.37 -6.22
CA PRO A 36 -16.49 16.84 -6.80
C PRO A 36 -17.39 15.66 -7.10
N LYS A 37 -18.71 15.86 -7.01
CA LYS A 37 -19.65 14.81 -7.40
C LYS A 37 -19.69 14.63 -8.92
N VAL A 38 -19.26 13.47 -9.41
CA VAL A 38 -19.37 13.05 -10.82
C VAL A 38 -20.05 11.68 -10.96
N ASP A 39 -20.50 11.35 -12.18
CA ASP A 39 -21.17 10.07 -12.46
C ASP A 39 -20.18 8.90 -12.60
N ASP A 40 -18.93 9.17 -12.99
CA ASP A 40 -17.90 8.17 -13.23
C ASP A 40 -16.59 8.58 -12.54
N TYR A 41 -16.17 7.78 -11.55
CA TYR A 41 -14.90 7.98 -10.84
C TYR A 41 -13.93 6.90 -11.26
N ASN A 42 -12.68 7.29 -11.47
CA ASN A 42 -11.61 6.32 -11.57
C ASN A 42 -11.45 5.61 -10.21
N ILE A 43 -11.36 4.28 -10.26
CA ILE A 43 -11.19 3.45 -9.07
C ILE A 43 -9.87 2.72 -9.17
N PHE A 44 -9.01 2.92 -8.17
CA PHE A 44 -7.81 2.11 -8.02
C PHE A 44 -8.15 0.70 -7.52
N PHE A 45 -7.68 -0.33 -8.22
CA PHE A 45 -7.77 -1.72 -7.82
C PHE A 45 -6.40 -2.37 -7.75
N ALA A 46 -6.12 -3.07 -6.65
CA ALA A 46 -4.93 -3.90 -6.53
C ALA A 46 -5.22 -5.16 -5.72
N THR A 47 -4.35 -6.17 -5.87
CA THR A 47 -4.39 -7.40 -5.09
C THR A 47 -2.98 -7.74 -4.65
N GLN A 48 -2.79 -7.89 -3.34
CA GLN A 48 -1.56 -8.41 -2.76
C GLN A 48 -1.32 -9.83 -3.27
N GLN A 49 -0.19 -10.06 -3.93
CA GLN A 49 0.20 -11.34 -4.49
C GLN A 49 1.07 -12.16 -3.52
N LEU A 50 1.89 -11.48 -2.72
CA LEU A 50 2.86 -12.15 -1.85
C LEU A 50 2.30 -12.38 -0.44
N GLU A 51 2.53 -13.58 0.09
CA GLU A 51 2.14 -13.90 1.46
C GLU A 51 3.13 -13.32 2.48
N SER A 52 2.61 -12.66 3.51
CA SER A 52 3.41 -12.15 4.63
C SER A 52 3.53 -13.14 5.78
N VAL A 53 2.64 -14.13 5.79
CA VAL A 53 2.56 -15.20 6.78
C VAL A 53 2.26 -16.47 6.00
N ASN A 54 2.92 -17.58 6.34
CA ASN A 54 2.73 -18.86 5.67
C ASN A 54 1.47 -19.59 6.17
N ASN A 55 1.19 -20.77 5.62
CA ASN A 55 0.03 -21.58 6.01
C ASN A 55 0.01 -22.00 7.49
N SER A 56 1.17 -22.05 8.15
CA SER A 56 1.35 -22.38 9.57
C SER A 56 1.15 -21.19 10.51
N GLY A 57 0.99 -19.97 9.99
CA GLY A 57 0.88 -18.76 10.81
C GLY A 57 2.23 -18.12 11.15
N GLU A 58 3.32 -18.51 10.49
CA GLU A 58 4.66 -17.97 10.72
C GLU A 58 4.97 -16.87 9.70
N LYS A 59 5.66 -15.79 10.13
CA LYS A 59 6.05 -14.70 9.23
C LYS A 59 7.00 -15.19 8.14
N VAL A 60 6.73 -14.80 6.91
CA VAL A 60 7.64 -14.98 5.78
C VAL A 60 8.51 -13.73 5.68
N TYR A 61 9.82 -13.91 5.63
CA TYR A 61 10.79 -12.80 5.57
C TYR A 61 11.48 -12.74 4.22
N VAL A 62 11.82 -11.52 3.79
CA VAL A 62 12.61 -11.30 2.57
C VAL A 62 14.03 -11.82 2.80
N ARG A 63 14.58 -12.48 1.78
CA ARG A 63 15.94 -13.04 1.78
C ARG A 63 16.79 -12.32 0.73
N ARG A 64 18.06 -12.12 1.04
CA ARG A 64 19.08 -11.74 0.05
C ARG A 64 19.45 -12.94 -0.82
N ASP A 65 20.22 -12.67 -1.87
CA ASP A 65 20.78 -13.68 -2.76
C ASP A 65 21.65 -14.72 -2.04
N ASP A 66 22.28 -14.35 -0.91
CA ASP A 66 23.07 -15.25 -0.06
C ASP A 66 22.23 -16.09 0.92
N GLY A 67 20.90 -15.94 0.90
CA GLY A 67 19.95 -16.66 1.75
C GLY A 67 19.74 -16.04 3.15
N THR A 68 20.49 -15.00 3.51
CA THR A 68 20.32 -14.29 4.79
C THR A 68 19.05 -13.45 4.81
N LEU A 69 18.44 -13.29 5.99
CA LEU A 69 17.24 -12.47 6.16
C LEU A 69 17.58 -10.98 6.07
N MET A 70 16.82 -10.25 5.26
CA MET A 70 16.96 -8.80 5.13
C MET A 70 16.43 -8.05 6.35
N ARG A 71 17.07 -6.94 6.68
CA ARG A 71 16.67 -6.03 7.76
C ARG A 71 16.46 -4.62 7.21
N ASP A 72 15.49 -3.92 7.79
CA ASP A 72 15.24 -2.51 7.53
C ASP A 72 16.33 -1.62 8.16
N THR A 73 16.21 -0.30 7.96
CA THR A 73 17.11 0.73 8.50
C THR A 73 17.12 0.78 10.04
N HIS A 74 16.13 0.18 10.70
CA HIS A 74 16.01 0.09 12.16
C HIS A 74 16.53 -1.25 12.70
N GLY A 75 16.96 -2.16 11.83
CA GLY A 75 17.45 -3.47 12.19
C GLY A 75 16.36 -4.53 12.41
N HIS A 76 15.10 -4.29 12.07
CA HIS A 76 14.04 -5.31 12.11
C HIS A 76 14.03 -6.14 10.84
N PHE A 77 13.64 -7.41 10.92
CA PHE A 77 13.51 -8.25 9.72
C PHE A 77 12.37 -7.77 8.83
N ILE A 78 12.64 -7.68 7.53
CA ILE A 78 11.65 -7.28 6.53
C ILE A 78 10.73 -8.46 6.24
N VAL A 79 9.45 -8.29 6.52
CA VAL A 79 8.41 -9.28 6.18
C VAL A 79 8.13 -9.21 4.68
N ALA A 80 8.02 -10.37 4.04
CA ALA A 80 7.72 -10.45 2.61
C ALA A 80 6.32 -9.91 2.31
N HIS A 81 6.22 -8.98 1.36
CA HIS A 81 4.97 -8.46 0.81
C HIS A 81 5.24 -7.63 -0.44
N ASP A 82 4.19 -7.34 -1.19
CA ASP A 82 4.15 -6.40 -2.31
C ASP A 82 3.27 -5.16 -2.00
N LEU A 83 3.07 -4.85 -0.71
CA LEU A 83 2.22 -3.73 -0.27
C LEU A 83 2.90 -2.35 -0.38
N TYR A 84 4.18 -2.24 -0.01
CA TYR A 84 4.94 -0.98 -0.04
C TYR A 84 6.45 -1.25 -0.10
N ASN A 85 7.23 -0.23 -0.45
CA ASN A 85 8.69 -0.29 -0.46
C ASN A 85 9.30 0.05 0.93
N HIS A 86 10.30 -0.73 1.37
CA HIS A 86 11.12 -0.42 2.54
C HIS A 86 12.29 0.51 2.20
N GLU A 87 12.02 1.78 1.90
CA GLU A 87 13.06 2.83 1.68
C GLU A 87 14.09 2.46 0.59
N GLY A 88 13.66 1.79 -0.47
CA GLY A 88 14.51 1.33 -1.57
C GLY A 88 15.16 -0.04 -1.34
N LEU A 89 14.92 -0.68 -0.20
CA LEU A 89 15.41 -2.04 0.09
C LEU A 89 14.60 -3.13 -0.59
N THR A 90 13.33 -2.85 -0.92
CA THR A 90 12.46 -3.76 -1.66
C THR A 90 11.97 -3.09 -2.94
N GLN A 91 11.31 -3.83 -3.81
CA GLN A 91 10.64 -3.25 -4.97
C GLN A 91 9.43 -2.40 -4.52
N ASP A 92 9.03 -1.47 -5.39
CA ASP A 92 7.78 -0.72 -5.24
C ASP A 92 6.57 -1.66 -5.29
N GLY A 93 5.56 -1.32 -4.49
CA GLY A 93 4.37 -2.11 -4.28
C GLY A 93 3.08 -1.33 -4.53
N ILE A 94 2.00 -1.84 -3.95
CA ILE A 94 0.65 -1.29 -4.11
C ILE A 94 0.55 0.16 -3.61
N ALA A 95 1.28 0.52 -2.54
CA ALA A 95 1.29 1.86 -2.00
C ALA A 95 1.86 2.85 -3.01
N GLU A 96 3.02 2.57 -3.59
CA GLU A 96 3.66 3.42 -4.60
C GLU A 96 2.80 3.54 -5.86
N ALA A 97 2.20 2.45 -6.33
CA ALA A 97 1.23 2.50 -7.44
C ALA A 97 -0.01 3.35 -7.11
N PHE A 98 -0.50 3.32 -5.86
CA PHE A 98 -1.58 4.18 -5.41
C PHE A 98 -1.16 5.66 -5.35
N GLN A 99 0.10 5.95 -4.99
CA GLN A 99 0.63 7.32 -5.01
C GLN A 99 0.65 7.90 -6.42
N GLU A 100 1.08 7.11 -7.42
CA GLU A 100 1.04 7.50 -8.83
C GLU A 100 -0.40 7.77 -9.29
N PHE A 101 -1.33 6.87 -8.95
CA PHE A 101 -2.75 7.05 -9.24
C PHE A 101 -3.31 8.31 -8.57
N ALA A 102 -3.03 8.55 -7.29
CA ALA A 102 -3.50 9.72 -6.55
C ALA A 102 -2.94 11.03 -7.12
N ALA A 103 -1.70 11.01 -7.63
CA ALA A 103 -1.11 12.15 -8.32
C ALA A 103 -1.77 12.42 -9.67
N GLN A 104 -2.07 11.38 -10.46
CA GLN A 104 -2.80 11.50 -11.73
C GLN A 104 -4.23 12.03 -11.52
N GLU A 105 -4.92 11.55 -10.50
CA GLU A 105 -6.27 11.99 -10.12
C GLU A 105 -6.29 13.30 -9.31
N GLN A 106 -5.11 13.87 -9.00
CA GLN A 106 -4.95 15.12 -8.26
C GLN A 106 -5.70 15.16 -6.93
N PHE A 107 -5.67 14.07 -6.16
CA PHE A 107 -6.38 14.00 -4.89
C PHE A 107 -5.90 15.07 -3.91
N SER A 108 -6.85 15.85 -3.36
CA SER A 108 -6.55 17.01 -2.50
C SER A 108 -5.83 16.68 -1.18
N PHE A 109 -5.91 15.43 -0.73
CA PHE A 109 -5.20 14.92 0.44
C PHE A 109 -3.80 14.38 0.09
N PHE A 110 -3.51 14.14 -1.18
CA PHE A 110 -2.22 13.67 -1.65
C PHE A 110 -1.38 14.86 -2.12
N ARG A 111 -0.72 15.51 -1.17
CA ARG A 111 0.21 16.61 -1.46
C ARG A 111 1.60 16.03 -1.66
N HIS A 112 2.31 16.44 -2.71
CA HIS A 112 3.75 16.19 -2.79
C HIS A 112 4.39 16.78 -1.52
N ALA A 113 4.89 15.90 -0.64
CA ALA A 113 5.81 16.33 0.39
C ALA A 113 7.05 16.91 -0.33
N PRO A 114 7.57 18.08 0.09
CA PRO A 114 8.86 18.52 -0.43
C PRO A 114 9.88 17.41 -0.18
N SER A 115 10.61 17.00 -1.23
CA SER A 115 11.61 15.94 -1.16
C SER A 115 12.59 16.23 -0.01
N THR A 116 12.63 15.36 0.98
CA THR A 116 13.63 15.41 2.07
C THR A 116 15.00 14.88 1.63
N VAL A 117 15.12 14.41 0.39
CA VAL A 117 16.41 14.00 -0.18
C VAL A 117 17.12 15.24 -0.71
N THR A 118 17.97 15.82 0.14
CA THR A 118 19.02 16.75 -0.30
C THR A 118 19.96 15.98 -1.24
N ALA A 119 20.16 16.51 -2.45
CA ALA A 119 21.12 16.01 -3.43
C ALA A 119 22.57 16.07 -2.92
#